data_AF-A0AA38WZ94-F1
#
_entry.id   AF-A0AA38WZ94-F1
#
_cell.length_a   1.000
_cell.length_b   1.000
_cell.length_c   1.000
_cell.angle_alpha   90.00
_cell.angle_beta   90.00
_cell.angle_gamma   90.00
#
_symmetry.space_group_name_H-M   'P 1'
#
loop_
_entity.id
_entity.type
_entity.pdbx_description
1 polymer ?
#
loop_
_entity_poly.entity_id
_entity_poly.type
_entity_poly.pdbx_seq_one_letter_code
_entity_poly.pdbx_strand_id
1 'polypeptide(L)'
;MAPVTDFSVKDDYKYLEGFGSYHSSEAIPGATPQVNNTPQRPPFGLRTERISGSSFTAPRDYNLQTWMYRTSSSLDHEEFVLYDDASTPKAPSILTPNSYMWPAIPTSDGTDWISQRLLARNGDPAANTGLAIWIFSMTESMKPKTVFSSLDGDSLIIPHAGALDIQTELGKLLVRQNEICVIPRGIRYRVNLPSGPCRGYICELFQGHFRLPDLGVIGSTGLANVRDFQIPTAHFDGSLENGVAKANNAEYTIISRQAGRLWHCTQDHTPFDVAAWHGTFYPYKYDLARFCVLGNVLFDEHDPSLYTVLTAPSHREPGTAVVDFAIIPARWQVAEDTFWPPYYHRNTMSEFYGPIINAQDQSHPFNQGEGFKPFVAGLNGPMTTHGATEEDFEKASKAKLDPAKTMTDGITLFLLETEMPLYLSDWAAEAAVTNFKAKSKRPSKI
;
A
#
# COMPACT_ATOMS: atom_id res chain seq x y z
N MET A 1 -7.90 7.32 -26.12
CA MET A 1 -8.31 7.77 -24.77
C MET A 1 -7.08 7.73 -23.87
N ALA A 2 -6.98 8.63 -22.88
CA ALA A 2 -5.90 8.57 -21.89
C ALA A 2 -5.98 7.24 -21.11
N PRO A 3 -4.84 6.69 -20.65
CA PRO A 3 -4.83 5.44 -19.90
C PRO A 3 -5.33 5.71 -18.47
N VAL A 4 -6.63 5.50 -18.26
CA VAL A 4 -7.29 5.54 -16.96
C VAL A 4 -8.10 4.27 -16.80
N THR A 5 -8.22 3.77 -15.57
CA THR A 5 -9.07 2.62 -15.30
C THR A 5 -10.55 3.04 -15.34
N ASP A 6 -11.39 2.35 -16.11
CA ASP A 6 -12.84 2.49 -16.01
C ASP A 6 -13.37 1.61 -14.87
N PHE A 7 -13.26 2.13 -13.65
CA PHE A 7 -13.59 1.38 -12.45
C PHE A 7 -15.06 0.96 -12.40
N SER A 8 -15.31 -0.29 -11.99
CA SER A 8 -16.69 -0.79 -11.78
C SER A 8 -17.37 -0.12 -10.58
N VAL A 9 -16.61 0.12 -9.51
CA VAL A 9 -17.06 0.91 -8.35
C VAL A 9 -16.75 2.38 -8.62
N LYS A 10 -17.78 3.23 -8.65
CA LYS A 10 -17.63 4.66 -8.93
C LYS A 10 -17.18 5.42 -7.68
N ASP A 11 -16.34 6.43 -7.91
CA ASP A 11 -15.75 7.26 -6.86
C ASP A 11 -16.48 8.60 -6.84
N ASP A 12 -17.23 8.84 -5.77
CA ASP A 12 -18.01 10.07 -5.56
C ASP A 12 -17.22 11.13 -4.78
N TYR A 13 -16.00 10.81 -4.33
CA TYR A 13 -15.17 11.75 -3.59
C TYR A 13 -14.42 12.70 -4.51
N LYS A 14 -14.07 13.87 -3.95
CA LYS A 14 -13.18 14.84 -4.57
C LYS A 14 -11.82 14.75 -3.88
N TYR A 15 -10.77 14.99 -4.65
CA TYR A 15 -9.40 14.91 -4.18
C TYR A 15 -8.63 16.17 -4.55
N LEU A 16 -7.62 16.47 -3.75
CA LEU A 16 -6.51 17.32 -4.16
C LEU A 16 -5.53 16.47 -4.97
N GLU A 17 -4.72 17.10 -5.81
CA GLU A 17 -3.79 16.42 -6.72
C GLU A 17 -2.36 16.93 -6.53
N GLY A 18 -1.38 16.03 -6.61
CA GLY A 18 0.04 16.37 -6.53
C GLY A 18 0.74 15.76 -5.31
N PHE A 19 1.55 14.74 -5.57
CA PHE A 19 2.39 14.06 -4.57
C PHE A 19 3.44 15.00 -3.96
N GLY A 20 3.60 14.96 -2.63
CA GLY A 20 4.63 15.72 -1.91
C GLY A 20 4.38 17.24 -1.84
N SER A 21 3.30 17.73 -2.45
CA SER A 21 2.89 19.14 -2.37
C SER A 21 2.42 19.52 -0.98
N TYR A 22 2.49 20.82 -0.67
CA TYR A 22 1.83 21.38 0.49
C TYR A 22 0.34 21.59 0.18
N HIS A 23 -0.53 20.86 0.86
CA HIS A 23 -1.97 20.92 0.65
C HIS A 23 -2.65 21.63 1.82
N SER A 24 -3.83 22.19 1.55
CA SER A 24 -4.72 22.78 2.54
C SER A 24 -6.16 22.42 2.16
N SER A 25 -6.95 21.96 3.12
CA SER A 25 -8.34 21.58 2.89
C SER A 25 -9.22 21.94 4.08
N GLU A 26 -10.43 22.41 3.79
CA GLU A 26 -11.41 22.81 4.78
C GLU A 26 -12.74 22.11 4.53
N ALA A 27 -13.26 21.40 5.53
CA ALA A 27 -14.64 20.91 5.54
C ALA A 27 -15.61 22.03 6.01
N ILE A 28 -15.13 22.90 6.91
CA ILE A 28 -15.82 24.12 7.32
C ILE A 28 -15.04 25.33 6.76
N PRO A 29 -15.60 26.09 5.81
CA PRO A 29 -14.91 27.25 5.24
C PRO A 29 -14.46 28.26 6.30
N GLY A 30 -13.19 28.65 6.26
CA GLY A 30 -12.56 29.56 7.22
C GLY A 30 -12.03 28.88 8.49
N ALA A 31 -11.99 27.54 8.53
CA ALA A 31 -11.49 26.80 9.70
C ALA A 31 -9.96 26.84 9.80
N THR A 32 -9.25 27.07 8.70
CA THR A 32 -7.80 27.27 8.71
C THR A 32 -7.46 28.71 9.11
N PRO A 33 -6.65 28.91 10.16
CA PRO A 33 -6.06 30.21 10.46
C PRO A 33 -5.19 30.69 9.29
N GLN A 34 -5.29 31.97 8.93
CA GLN A 34 -4.64 32.49 7.72
C GLN A 34 -3.10 32.52 7.75
N VAL A 35 -2.49 32.74 8.92
CA VAL A 35 -1.03 32.95 9.04
C VAL A 35 -0.45 32.19 10.22
N ASN A 36 -1.11 32.24 11.37
CA ASN A 36 -0.62 31.62 12.60
C ASN A 36 -1.20 30.20 12.74
N ASN A 37 -0.36 29.17 12.62
CA ASN A 37 -0.78 27.77 12.80
C ASN A 37 -1.37 27.50 14.21
N THR A 38 -0.91 28.24 15.22
CA THR A 38 -1.32 28.09 16.63
C THR A 38 -1.89 29.42 17.14
N PRO A 39 -3.05 29.87 16.64
CA PRO A 39 -3.69 31.07 17.14
C PRO A 39 -4.17 30.84 18.57
N GLN A 40 -4.19 31.90 19.39
CA GLN A 40 -4.72 31.82 20.77
C GLN A 40 -6.19 31.35 20.78
N ARG A 41 -6.94 31.68 19.72
CA ARG A 41 -8.34 31.28 19.52
C ARG A 41 -8.50 30.77 18.09
N PRO A 42 -8.34 29.47 17.82
CA PRO A 42 -8.61 28.92 16.51
C PRO A 42 -10.05 29.20 16.07
N PRO A 43 -10.30 29.37 14.76
CA PRO A 43 -11.66 29.55 14.24
C PRO A 43 -12.62 28.48 14.76
N PHE A 44 -13.89 28.85 14.91
CA PHE A 44 -14.98 27.95 15.31
C PHE A 44 -14.78 27.19 16.64
N GLY A 45 -13.87 27.65 17.53
CA GLY A 45 -13.60 26.97 18.79
C GLY A 45 -12.83 25.66 18.64
N LEU A 46 -12.17 25.46 17.49
CA LEU A 46 -11.32 24.31 17.22
C LEU A 46 -10.06 24.32 18.12
N ARG A 47 -9.38 23.18 18.19
CA ARG A 47 -8.02 23.03 18.73
C ARG A 47 -7.04 22.80 17.59
N THR A 48 -5.85 23.37 17.74
CA THR A 48 -4.73 23.08 16.85
C THR A 48 -4.01 21.82 17.33
N GLU A 49 -3.89 20.84 16.46
CA GLU A 49 -3.04 19.67 16.62
C GLU A 49 -2.03 19.60 15.49
N ARG A 50 -0.85 19.02 15.74
CA ARG A 50 0.14 18.76 14.69
C ARG A 50 0.56 17.30 14.74
N ILE A 51 0.44 16.62 13.62
CA ILE A 51 1.13 15.34 13.40
C ILE A 51 2.47 15.62 12.71
N SER A 52 3.54 15.06 13.26
CA SER A 52 4.91 15.20 12.72
C SER A 52 5.36 13.83 12.22
N GLY A 53 5.42 13.67 10.89
CA GLY A 53 5.86 12.43 10.26
C GLY A 53 7.38 12.27 10.28
N SER A 54 8.12 13.38 10.26
CA SER A 54 9.58 13.40 10.34
C SER A 54 10.09 14.07 11.62
N SER A 55 11.39 13.93 11.91
CA SER A 55 12.08 14.76 12.90
C SER A 55 11.86 16.26 12.61
N PHE A 56 11.77 17.08 13.66
CA PHE A 56 11.67 18.54 13.51
C PHE A 56 12.86 19.16 12.76
N THR A 57 14.05 18.54 12.86
CA THR A 57 15.28 19.01 12.21
C THR A 57 15.51 18.35 10.85
N ALA A 58 14.56 17.57 10.34
CA ALA A 58 14.67 17.00 9.00
C ALA A 58 14.84 18.14 7.97
N PRO A 59 15.73 17.98 6.97
CA PRO A 59 15.84 18.90 5.84
C PRO A 59 14.47 19.17 5.20
N ARG A 60 14.29 20.36 4.62
CA ARG A 60 12.95 20.84 4.21
C ARG A 60 12.23 19.91 3.23
N ASP A 61 13.00 19.29 2.33
CA ASP A 61 12.59 18.29 1.33
C ASP A 61 12.20 16.94 1.94
N TYR A 62 12.66 16.62 3.15
CA TYR A 62 12.28 15.42 3.92
C TYR A 62 11.35 15.73 5.10
N ASN A 63 11.01 17.00 5.34
CA ASN A 63 10.23 17.41 6.51
C ASN A 63 8.73 17.20 6.25
N LEU A 64 8.16 16.21 6.92
CA LEU A 64 6.75 15.84 6.79
C LEU A 64 5.98 16.21 8.06
N GLN A 65 4.94 17.02 7.87
CA GLN A 65 4.07 17.44 8.97
C GLN A 65 2.71 17.88 8.45
N THR A 66 1.68 17.74 9.28
CA THR A 66 0.35 18.28 9.01
C THR A 66 -0.23 18.92 10.27
N TRP A 67 -0.77 20.12 10.11
CA TRP A 67 -1.58 20.80 11.12
C TRP A 67 -3.05 20.43 10.91
N MET A 68 -3.74 20.13 12.00
CA MET A 68 -5.14 19.75 12.04
C MET A 68 -5.88 20.70 12.98
N TYR A 69 -7.06 21.15 12.55
CA TYR A 69 -7.96 21.96 13.36
C TYR A 69 -9.20 21.12 13.69
N ARG A 70 -9.20 20.56 14.89
CA ARG A 70 -10.16 19.52 15.34
C ARG A 70 -11.00 19.98 16.52
N THR A 71 -12.16 19.36 16.75
CA THR A 71 -13.06 19.81 17.83
C THR A 71 -12.69 19.31 19.21
N SER A 72 -12.11 18.12 19.34
CA SER A 72 -11.70 17.50 20.59
C SER A 72 -10.21 17.13 20.52
N SER A 73 -9.54 17.09 21.66
CA SER A 73 -8.12 16.74 21.69
C SER A 73 -7.94 15.26 21.40
N SER A 74 -6.97 14.86 20.58
CA SER A 74 -6.59 13.44 20.48
C SER A 74 -6.09 12.85 21.80
N LEU A 75 -5.81 13.68 22.80
CA LEU A 75 -5.43 13.26 24.16
C LEU A 75 -6.63 12.75 24.98
N ASP A 76 -7.85 13.08 24.57
CA ASP A 76 -9.08 12.81 25.33
C ASP A 76 -9.55 11.37 25.07
N HIS A 77 -8.80 10.38 25.56
CA HIS A 77 -9.14 8.95 25.51
C HIS A 77 -8.76 8.23 26.80
N GLU A 78 -9.31 7.03 27.01
CA GLU A 78 -8.94 6.16 28.14
C GLU A 78 -7.53 5.56 27.98
N GLU A 79 -7.03 4.88 29.02
CA GLU A 79 -5.75 4.16 28.92
C GLU A 79 -5.78 3.09 27.81
N PHE A 80 -4.70 2.99 27.03
CA PHE A 80 -4.54 1.89 26.08
C PHE A 80 -4.21 0.60 26.83
N VAL A 81 -5.01 -0.44 26.61
CA VAL A 81 -4.79 -1.79 27.12
C VAL A 81 -4.60 -2.77 25.98
N LEU A 82 -4.00 -3.94 26.24
CA LEU A 82 -3.78 -4.97 25.23
C LEU A 82 -5.13 -5.48 24.71
N TYR A 83 -5.36 -5.45 23.39
CA TYR A 83 -6.65 -5.81 22.79
C TYR A 83 -6.93 -7.31 22.86
N ASP A 84 -5.98 -8.12 22.42
CA ASP A 84 -6.02 -9.56 22.54
C ASP A 84 -4.60 -10.11 22.36
N ASP A 85 -4.05 -10.78 23.37
CA ASP A 85 -2.71 -11.37 23.28
C ASP A 85 -2.65 -12.45 22.19
N ALA A 86 -3.75 -13.18 21.96
CA ALA A 86 -3.83 -14.19 20.92
C ALA A 86 -3.80 -13.61 19.49
N SER A 87 -4.16 -12.32 19.35
CA SER A 87 -4.05 -11.60 18.07
C SER A 87 -2.63 -11.13 17.74
N THR A 88 -1.70 -11.22 18.71
CA THR A 88 -0.30 -10.85 18.50
C THR A 88 0.39 -11.92 17.64
N PRO A 89 0.82 -11.59 16.41
CA PRO A 89 1.58 -12.53 15.61
C PRO A 89 2.96 -12.74 16.23
N LYS A 90 3.38 -14.00 16.30
CA LYS A 90 4.77 -14.35 16.59
C LYS A 90 5.68 -13.71 15.55
N ALA A 91 6.84 -13.19 16.00
CA ALA A 91 7.86 -12.67 15.11
C ALA A 91 8.27 -13.72 14.06
N PRO A 92 8.21 -13.39 12.75
CA PRO A 92 8.67 -14.27 11.69
C PRO A 92 10.12 -14.69 11.89
N SER A 93 10.42 -15.97 11.68
CA SER A 93 11.75 -16.54 11.94
C SER A 93 12.23 -17.51 10.86
N ILE A 94 11.38 -17.88 9.90
CA ILE A 94 11.73 -18.87 8.88
C ILE A 94 12.42 -18.17 7.73
N LEU A 95 13.69 -18.52 7.50
CA LEU A 95 14.49 -18.06 6.37
C LEU A 95 15.26 -19.24 5.79
N THR A 96 15.06 -19.51 4.51
CA THR A 96 15.76 -20.57 3.76
C THR A 96 16.13 -20.08 2.37
N PRO A 97 17.10 -20.70 1.66
CA PRO A 97 17.48 -20.30 0.31
C PRO A 97 16.46 -20.72 -0.78
N ASN A 98 15.35 -21.36 -0.40
CA ASN A 98 14.31 -21.77 -1.35
C ASN A 98 13.53 -20.57 -1.87
N SER A 99 13.01 -20.69 -3.09
CA SER A 99 11.92 -19.82 -3.56
C SER A 99 10.59 -20.32 -2.99
N TYR A 100 9.65 -19.41 -2.79
CA TYR A 100 8.33 -19.72 -2.26
C TYR A 100 7.25 -19.22 -3.21
N MET A 101 6.15 -19.96 -3.30
CA MET A 101 4.93 -19.55 -4.00
C MET A 101 3.73 -19.89 -3.13
N TRP A 102 2.82 -18.95 -3.00
CA TRP A 102 1.49 -19.14 -2.43
C TRP A 102 0.47 -19.23 -3.56
N PRO A 103 0.08 -20.45 -4.00
CA PRO A 103 -0.91 -20.61 -5.06
C PRO A 103 -2.31 -20.20 -4.61
N ALA A 104 -2.60 -20.39 -3.32
CA ALA A 104 -3.81 -19.94 -2.65
C ALA A 104 -3.50 -19.66 -1.19
N ILE A 105 -4.27 -18.77 -0.56
CA ILE A 105 -4.25 -18.56 0.89
C ILE A 105 -5.68 -18.75 1.38
N PRO A 106 -5.90 -19.57 2.43
CA PRO A 106 -7.23 -19.75 3.00
C PRO A 106 -7.81 -18.41 3.47
N THR A 107 -9.04 -18.13 3.05
CA THR A 107 -9.86 -17.03 3.53
C THR A 107 -10.83 -17.55 4.60
N SER A 108 -11.36 -16.64 5.42
CA SER A 108 -12.34 -16.97 6.45
C SER A 108 -13.46 -15.93 6.41
N ASP A 109 -14.69 -16.37 6.67
CA ASP A 109 -15.85 -15.50 6.80
C ASP A 109 -15.80 -14.70 8.11
N GLY A 110 -16.54 -13.60 8.17
CA GLY A 110 -16.60 -12.72 9.34
C GLY A 110 -15.29 -11.99 9.62
N THR A 111 -14.44 -11.81 8.59
CA THR A 111 -13.17 -11.11 8.69
C THR A 111 -13.31 -9.63 8.30
N ASP A 112 -12.70 -8.75 9.09
CA ASP A 112 -12.64 -7.31 8.85
C ASP A 112 -11.18 -6.82 8.79
N TRP A 113 -10.97 -5.49 8.83
CA TRP A 113 -9.64 -4.90 8.69
C TRP A 113 -8.64 -5.34 9.78
N ILE A 114 -9.09 -5.66 10.99
CA ILE A 114 -8.17 -6.06 12.07
C ILE A 114 -7.76 -7.54 11.96
N SER A 115 -8.39 -8.31 11.07
CA SER A 115 -8.11 -9.73 10.83
C SER A 115 -6.89 -10.00 9.93
N GLN A 116 -6.03 -8.99 9.75
CA GLN A 116 -4.81 -9.08 8.93
C GLN A 116 -3.85 -10.17 9.43
N ARG A 117 -3.18 -10.85 8.50
CA ARG A 117 -2.23 -11.92 8.81
C ARG A 117 -0.82 -11.54 8.38
N LEU A 118 0.13 -11.60 9.30
CA LEU A 118 1.55 -11.34 9.02
C LEU A 118 2.12 -12.45 8.15
N LEU A 119 2.52 -12.14 6.92
CA LEU A 119 3.12 -13.08 5.98
C LEU A 119 4.64 -13.13 6.14
N ALA A 120 5.28 -11.97 6.03
CA ALA A 120 6.73 -11.84 6.13
C ALA A 120 7.13 -10.55 6.85
N ARG A 121 8.35 -10.53 7.39
CA ARG A 121 8.94 -9.33 7.99
C ARG A 121 10.45 -9.34 7.88
N ASN A 122 11.04 -8.16 7.80
CA ASN A 122 12.44 -7.94 8.13
C ASN A 122 12.57 -6.73 9.07
N GLY A 123 13.72 -6.59 9.73
CA GLY A 123 13.95 -5.54 10.72
C GLY A 123 13.06 -5.65 11.97
N ASP A 124 12.88 -4.52 12.64
CA ASP A 124 12.15 -4.40 13.91
C ASP A 124 11.33 -3.09 13.93
N PRO A 125 9.98 -3.17 14.06
CA PRO A 125 9.13 -2.00 14.18
C PRO A 125 9.48 -1.12 15.40
N ALA A 126 9.92 -1.71 16.52
CA ALA A 126 10.31 -0.93 17.71
C ALA A 126 11.60 -0.13 17.49
N ALA A 127 12.45 -0.59 16.57
CA ALA A 127 13.66 0.11 16.16
C ALA A 127 13.44 1.04 14.94
N ASN A 128 12.23 1.08 14.36
CA ASN A 128 11.92 1.79 13.12
C ASN A 128 12.83 1.35 11.95
N THR A 129 13.03 0.04 11.80
CA THR A 129 13.89 -0.52 10.75
C THR A 129 13.17 -1.62 9.97
N GLY A 130 13.33 -1.64 8.64
CA GLY A 130 12.73 -2.67 7.79
C GLY A 130 11.23 -2.46 7.53
N LEU A 131 10.52 -3.58 7.32
CA LEU A 131 9.10 -3.60 7.00
C LEU A 131 8.44 -4.94 7.35
N ALA A 132 7.10 -4.94 7.34
CA ALA A 132 6.29 -6.15 7.31
C ALA A 132 5.40 -6.21 6.06
N ILE A 133 5.13 -7.43 5.61
CA ILE A 133 4.14 -7.74 4.58
C ILE A 133 2.98 -8.46 5.26
N TRP A 134 1.81 -7.84 5.21
CA TRP A 134 0.56 -8.41 5.70
C TRP A 134 -0.36 -8.74 4.52
N ILE A 135 -1.25 -9.69 4.76
CA ILE A 135 -2.38 -9.98 3.86
C ILE A 135 -3.67 -9.69 4.60
N PHE A 136 -4.61 -9.05 3.89
CA PHE A 136 -5.98 -8.87 4.36
C PHE A 136 -6.95 -9.56 3.43
N SER A 137 -8.01 -10.10 4.02
CA SER A 137 -9.21 -10.56 3.35
C SER A 137 -10.36 -10.07 4.22
N MET A 138 -11.17 -9.16 3.70
CA MET A 138 -12.31 -8.58 4.40
C MET A 138 -13.59 -9.06 3.75
N THR A 139 -14.45 -9.72 4.52
CA THR A 139 -15.82 -10.04 4.14
C THR A 139 -16.83 -9.10 4.80
N GLU A 140 -16.40 -8.39 5.85
CA GLU A 140 -17.20 -7.41 6.58
C GLU A 140 -16.48 -6.07 6.70
N SER A 141 -17.25 -4.99 6.80
CA SER A 141 -16.68 -3.69 7.19
C SER A 141 -16.19 -3.76 8.63
N MET A 142 -15.22 -2.90 8.99
CA MET A 142 -14.88 -2.73 10.40
C MET A 142 -16.14 -2.46 11.22
N LYS A 143 -16.17 -3.01 12.44
CA LYS A 143 -17.27 -2.76 13.40
C LYS A 143 -17.57 -1.26 13.49
N PRO A 144 -18.86 -0.87 13.53
CA PRO A 144 -19.22 0.53 13.67
C PRO A 144 -18.50 1.17 14.86
N LYS A 145 -18.08 2.44 14.68
CA LYS A 145 -17.36 3.21 15.70
C LYS A 145 -16.05 2.58 16.19
N THR A 146 -15.41 1.78 15.34
CA THR A 146 -14.05 1.29 15.56
C THR A 146 -13.11 1.92 14.53
N VAL A 147 -11.95 2.38 14.99
CA VAL A 147 -10.87 2.87 14.12
C VAL A 147 -9.60 2.09 14.37
N PHE A 148 -8.72 2.10 13.38
CA PHE A 148 -7.40 1.50 13.41
C PHE A 148 -6.34 2.57 13.16
N SER A 149 -5.17 2.42 13.78
CA SER A 149 -3.96 3.15 13.40
C SER A 149 -2.75 2.23 13.50
N SER A 150 -1.80 2.35 12.57
CA SER A 150 -0.47 1.77 12.77
C SER A 150 0.44 2.80 13.41
N LEU A 151 1.02 2.44 14.55
CA LEU A 151 2.09 3.20 15.19
C LEU A 151 3.48 2.66 14.79
N ASP A 152 3.55 1.66 13.92
CA ASP A 152 4.79 1.01 13.52
C ASP A 152 5.35 1.59 12.22
N GLY A 153 4.49 1.98 11.27
CA GLY A 153 4.96 2.40 9.95
C GLY A 153 3.90 2.98 9.01
N ASP A 154 4.36 3.43 7.85
CA ASP A 154 3.50 3.80 6.73
C ASP A 154 2.91 2.53 6.10
N SER A 155 1.60 2.52 5.84
CA SER A 155 0.92 1.37 5.23
C SER A 155 0.65 1.61 3.75
N LEU A 156 1.43 0.97 2.87
CA LEU A 156 1.11 0.84 1.45
C LEU A 156 0.11 -0.30 1.27
N ILE A 157 -1.14 0.03 0.95
CA ILE A 157 -2.26 -0.89 0.77
C ILE A 157 -2.44 -1.16 -0.72
N ILE A 158 -2.46 -2.45 -1.08
CA ILE A 158 -2.50 -2.94 -2.45
C ILE A 158 -3.69 -3.89 -2.59
N PRO A 159 -4.90 -3.39 -2.93
CA PRO A 159 -6.05 -4.25 -3.22
C PRO A 159 -5.76 -5.19 -4.40
N HIS A 160 -5.82 -6.50 -4.14
CA HIS A 160 -5.76 -7.53 -5.16
C HIS A 160 -7.09 -7.61 -5.92
N ALA A 161 -8.21 -7.63 -5.19
CA ALA A 161 -9.57 -7.66 -5.71
C ALA A 161 -10.53 -6.94 -4.75
N GLY A 162 -11.55 -6.29 -5.29
CA GLY A 162 -12.56 -5.54 -4.54
C GLY A 162 -12.20 -4.07 -4.35
N ALA A 163 -12.90 -3.41 -3.44
CA ALA A 163 -12.71 -2.00 -3.12
C ALA A 163 -12.84 -1.75 -1.62
N LEU A 164 -12.18 -0.70 -1.14
CA LEU A 164 -12.17 -0.25 0.24
C LEU A 164 -12.65 1.20 0.29
N ASP A 165 -13.59 1.52 1.18
CA ASP A 165 -13.95 2.90 1.52
C ASP A 165 -13.27 3.26 2.84
N ILE A 166 -12.21 4.05 2.74
CA ILE A 166 -11.32 4.37 3.84
C ILE A 166 -11.61 5.80 4.31
N GLN A 167 -12.11 5.92 5.53
CA GLN A 167 -12.26 7.22 6.20
C GLN A 167 -11.08 7.43 7.15
N THR A 168 -10.29 8.47 6.88
CA THR A 168 -9.14 8.89 7.70
C THR A 168 -9.47 10.18 8.45
N GLU A 169 -8.62 10.58 9.40
CA GLU A 169 -8.70 11.91 10.03
C GLU A 169 -8.66 13.06 9.01
N LEU A 170 -7.98 12.89 7.88
CA LEU A 170 -7.80 13.95 6.88
C LEU A 170 -8.84 13.93 5.75
N GLY A 171 -9.77 12.97 5.78
CA GLY A 171 -10.81 12.81 4.78
C GLY A 171 -10.95 11.38 4.27
N LYS A 172 -11.74 11.20 3.20
CA LYS A 172 -12.12 9.88 2.68
C LYS A 172 -11.40 9.54 1.38
N LEU A 173 -11.06 8.26 1.23
CA LEU A 173 -10.46 7.65 0.06
C LEU A 173 -11.24 6.39 -0.31
N LEU A 174 -11.80 6.34 -1.51
CA LEU A 174 -12.25 5.07 -2.09
C LEU A 174 -11.05 4.43 -2.80
N VAL A 175 -10.62 3.24 -2.42
CA VAL A 175 -9.43 2.58 -2.97
C VAL A 175 -9.83 1.24 -3.58
N ARG A 176 -9.72 1.13 -4.90
CA ARG A 176 -10.24 0.00 -5.68
C ARG A 176 -9.11 -0.88 -6.17
N GLN A 177 -9.42 -2.09 -6.63
CA GLN A 177 -8.47 -2.90 -7.38
C GLN A 177 -7.92 -2.12 -8.58
N ASN A 178 -6.62 -2.27 -8.83
CA ASN A 178 -5.82 -1.43 -9.73
C ASN A 178 -5.51 -0.01 -9.24
N GLU A 179 -5.89 0.34 -8.01
CA GLU A 179 -5.34 1.48 -7.28
C GLU A 179 -4.45 1.00 -6.13
N ILE A 180 -3.55 1.85 -5.67
CA ILE A 180 -2.90 1.71 -4.36
C ILE A 180 -3.29 2.88 -3.47
N CYS A 181 -3.12 2.74 -2.16
CA CYS A 181 -3.06 3.88 -1.27
C CYS A 181 -1.97 3.75 -0.23
N VAL A 182 -1.50 4.88 0.28
CA VAL A 182 -0.60 4.93 1.43
C VAL A 182 -1.30 5.69 2.55
N ILE A 183 -1.34 5.07 3.72
CA ILE A 183 -1.76 5.72 4.97
C ILE A 183 -0.52 5.91 5.84
N PRO A 184 -0.11 7.16 6.07
CA PRO A 184 1.05 7.44 6.90
C PRO A 184 0.91 6.96 8.34
N ARG A 185 2.05 6.64 8.95
CA ARG A 185 2.18 6.23 10.35
C ARG A 185 1.42 7.18 11.29
N GLY A 186 0.65 6.60 12.20
CA GLY A 186 -0.07 7.31 13.26
C GLY A 186 -1.42 7.91 12.86
N ILE A 187 -1.74 8.00 11.57
CA ILE A 187 -3.06 8.46 11.14
C ILE A 187 -4.12 7.43 11.51
N ARG A 188 -5.20 7.87 12.17
CA ARG A 188 -6.36 7.04 12.50
C ARG A 188 -7.28 6.94 11.28
N TYR A 189 -7.76 5.73 11.03
CA TYR A 189 -8.67 5.48 9.93
C TYR A 189 -9.60 4.30 10.21
N ARG A 190 -10.70 4.22 9.47
CA ARG A 190 -11.56 3.04 9.41
C ARG A 190 -11.74 2.59 7.97
N VAL A 191 -11.93 1.30 7.80
CA VAL A 191 -12.08 0.67 6.49
C VAL A 191 -13.43 -0.01 6.39
N ASN A 192 -14.22 0.40 5.41
CA ASN A 192 -15.50 -0.21 5.08
C ASN A 192 -15.43 -0.87 3.70
N LEU A 193 -16.39 -1.76 3.44
CA LEU A 193 -16.59 -2.40 2.15
C LEU A 193 -17.73 -1.68 1.40
N PRO A 194 -17.43 -0.88 0.35
CA PRO A 194 -18.44 -0.21 -0.44
C PRO A 194 -19.21 -1.17 -1.35
N SER A 195 -18.57 -2.30 -1.72
CA SER A 195 -19.19 -3.33 -2.55
C SER A 195 -18.47 -4.67 -2.36
N GLY A 196 -19.16 -5.65 -1.79
CA GLY A 196 -18.67 -7.03 -1.63
C GLY A 196 -17.36 -7.15 -0.84
N PRO A 197 -16.78 -8.37 -0.78
CA PRO A 197 -15.50 -8.61 -0.12
C PRO A 197 -14.33 -7.89 -0.82
N CYS A 198 -13.29 -7.57 -0.06
CA CYS A 198 -12.04 -7.03 -0.59
C CYS A 198 -10.84 -7.76 0.01
N ARG A 199 -9.84 -8.07 -0.82
CA ARG A 199 -8.63 -8.77 -0.39
C ARG A 199 -7.39 -8.15 -1.03
N GLY A 200 -6.24 -8.28 -0.38
CA GLY A 200 -5.00 -7.69 -0.87
C GLY A 200 -3.83 -7.77 0.11
N TYR A 201 -2.85 -6.91 -0.13
CA TYR A 201 -1.58 -6.86 0.59
C TYR A 201 -1.40 -5.52 1.29
N ILE A 202 -0.61 -5.52 2.36
CA ILE A 202 -0.13 -4.30 3.01
C ILE A 202 1.38 -4.44 3.17
N CYS A 203 2.13 -3.48 2.61
CA CYS A 203 3.52 -3.27 2.98
C CYS A 203 3.55 -2.19 4.07
N GLU A 204 3.82 -2.61 5.32
CA GLU A 204 3.96 -1.73 6.47
C GLU A 204 5.44 -1.37 6.65
N LEU A 205 5.81 -0.17 6.23
CA LEU A 205 7.18 0.33 6.20
C LEU A 205 7.54 0.97 7.55
N PHE A 206 8.46 0.35 8.28
CA PHE A 206 8.89 0.84 9.60
C PHE A 206 9.93 1.98 9.51
N GLN A 207 10.69 2.02 8.40
CA GLN A 207 11.79 2.96 8.19
C GLN A 207 11.48 4.01 7.13
N GLY A 208 11.41 5.28 7.53
CA GLY A 208 11.21 6.39 6.61
C GLY A 208 9.80 6.43 6.03
N HIS A 209 9.69 6.94 4.79
CA HIS A 209 8.42 7.13 4.08
C HIS A 209 8.59 6.78 2.60
N PHE A 210 7.49 6.39 1.95
CA PHE A 210 7.46 6.22 0.50
C PHE A 210 7.61 7.57 -0.21
N ARG A 211 8.43 7.60 -1.26
CA ARG A 211 8.63 8.74 -2.17
C ARG A 211 8.63 8.27 -3.62
N LEU A 212 8.55 9.21 -4.55
CA LEU A 212 8.82 8.92 -5.96
C LEU A 212 10.31 8.60 -6.17
N PRO A 213 10.65 7.69 -7.08
CA PRO A 213 12.05 7.42 -7.42
C PRO A 213 12.68 8.63 -8.12
N ASP A 214 14.00 8.78 -7.95
CA ASP A 214 14.77 9.70 -8.79
C ASP A 214 14.72 9.20 -10.24
N LEU A 215 14.32 10.07 -11.16
CA LEU A 215 14.11 9.69 -12.56
C LEU A 215 15.41 9.53 -13.36
N GLY A 216 16.54 10.04 -12.86
CA GLY A 216 17.83 9.96 -13.55
C GLY A 216 17.74 10.45 -15.00
N VAL A 217 18.16 9.61 -15.94
CA VAL A 217 18.18 9.93 -17.38
C VAL A 217 16.78 10.03 -18.02
N ILE A 218 15.72 9.57 -17.34
CA ILE A 218 14.34 9.74 -17.80
C ILE A 218 13.97 11.24 -17.83
N GLY A 219 14.56 12.05 -16.94
CA GLY A 219 14.37 13.49 -16.88
C GLY A 219 13.30 13.90 -15.87
N SER A 220 12.33 14.72 -16.27
CA SER A 220 11.34 15.34 -15.36
C SER A 220 9.92 14.81 -15.51
N THR A 221 9.71 13.79 -16.33
CA THR A 221 8.38 13.23 -16.64
C THR A 221 8.52 11.77 -17.04
N GLY A 222 7.68 10.90 -16.50
CA GLY A 222 7.75 9.46 -16.70
C GLY A 222 7.32 8.71 -15.44
N LEU A 223 7.16 7.40 -15.54
CA LEU A 223 6.76 6.54 -14.43
C LEU A 223 5.44 7.00 -13.78
N ALA A 224 5.40 7.10 -12.45
CA ALA A 224 4.25 7.65 -11.72
C ALA A 224 4.35 9.19 -11.66
N ASN A 225 3.59 9.88 -12.51
CA ASN A 225 3.60 11.34 -12.54
C ASN A 225 3.00 11.93 -11.25
N VAL A 226 3.68 12.95 -10.70
CA VAL A 226 3.33 13.65 -9.45
C VAL A 226 1.85 14.05 -9.39
N ARG A 227 1.30 14.57 -10.49
CA ARG A 227 -0.09 15.06 -10.56
C ARG A 227 -1.11 13.97 -10.26
N ASP A 228 -0.84 12.74 -10.66
CA ASP A 228 -1.86 11.70 -10.72
C ASP A 228 -2.12 11.03 -9.35
N PHE A 229 -1.37 11.43 -8.32
CA PHE A 229 -1.63 11.09 -6.92
C PHE A 229 -2.74 11.97 -6.35
N GLN A 230 -3.73 11.31 -5.74
CA GLN A 230 -4.95 11.91 -5.21
C GLN A 230 -4.93 11.89 -3.68
N ILE A 231 -5.17 13.05 -3.07
CA ILE A 231 -5.12 13.31 -1.63
C ILE A 231 -6.55 13.63 -1.16
N PRO A 232 -7.06 13.06 -0.05
CA PRO A 232 -8.44 13.29 0.37
C PRO A 232 -8.69 14.76 0.69
N THR A 233 -9.87 15.29 0.37
CA THR A 233 -10.30 16.58 0.95
C THR A 233 -10.82 16.36 2.37
N ALA A 234 -10.61 17.34 3.25
CA ALA A 234 -11.10 17.35 4.64
C ALA A 234 -12.58 16.94 4.71
N HIS A 235 -12.89 16.06 5.65
CA HIS A 235 -14.25 15.61 5.94
C HIS A 235 -14.46 15.63 7.44
N PHE A 236 -15.49 16.35 7.87
CA PHE A 236 -15.78 16.58 9.28
C PHE A 236 -17.07 15.87 9.70
N ASP A 237 -16.96 14.94 10.64
CA ASP A 237 -18.07 14.20 11.24
C ASP A 237 -18.66 15.00 12.41
N GLY A 238 -19.40 16.06 12.08
CA GLY A 238 -19.98 16.98 13.05
C GLY A 238 -20.80 18.08 12.39
N SER A 239 -21.07 19.14 13.15
CA SER A 239 -21.81 20.29 12.64
C SER A 239 -21.29 21.61 13.22
N LEU A 240 -21.69 22.72 12.58
CA LEU A 240 -21.44 24.06 13.08
C LEU A 240 -22.70 24.55 13.81
N GLU A 241 -22.62 24.74 15.12
CA GLU A 241 -23.71 25.22 15.97
C GLU A 241 -23.35 26.58 16.56
N ASN A 242 -24.13 27.62 16.25
CA ASN A 242 -23.90 28.99 16.73
C ASN A 242 -22.46 29.50 16.50
N GLY A 243 -21.85 29.11 15.38
CA GLY A 243 -20.47 29.48 15.04
C GLY A 243 -19.39 28.68 15.77
N VAL A 244 -19.75 27.58 16.44
CA VAL A 244 -18.82 26.66 17.11
C VAL A 244 -18.92 25.28 16.46
N ALA A 245 -17.78 24.72 16.06
CA ALA A 245 -17.73 23.37 15.50
C ALA A 245 -17.90 22.34 16.63
N LYS A 246 -18.77 21.35 16.41
CA LYS A 246 -19.03 20.26 17.35
C LYS A 246 -18.98 18.92 16.64
N ALA A 247 -18.11 18.03 17.12
CA ALA A 247 -18.12 16.62 16.74
C ALA A 247 -19.43 15.93 17.10
N ASN A 248 -19.74 14.87 16.36
CA ASN A 248 -20.76 13.92 16.78
C ASN A 248 -20.27 13.15 18.02
N ASN A 249 -21.06 13.19 19.09
CA ASN A 249 -20.80 12.42 20.32
C ASN A 249 -21.15 10.95 20.08
N ALA A 250 -20.18 10.09 20.33
CA ALA A 250 -20.32 8.64 20.21
C ALA A 250 -19.11 8.00 20.86
N GLU A 251 -19.34 6.95 21.66
CA GLU A 251 -18.24 6.10 22.11
C GLU A 251 -17.58 5.42 20.91
N TYR A 252 -16.27 5.62 20.75
CA TYR A 252 -15.44 5.03 19.72
C TYR A 252 -14.35 4.17 20.35
N THR A 253 -14.09 3.01 19.76
CA THR A 253 -12.94 2.16 20.08
C THR A 253 -11.80 2.49 19.13
N ILE A 254 -10.64 2.85 19.68
CA ILE A 254 -9.40 3.03 18.91
C ILE A 254 -8.57 1.78 19.07
N ILE A 255 -8.22 1.14 17.97
CA ILE A 255 -7.26 0.03 17.92
C ILE A 255 -5.97 0.54 17.31
N SER A 256 -4.83 0.31 17.98
CA SER A 256 -3.52 0.76 17.53
C SER A 256 -2.57 -0.42 17.47
N ARG A 257 -1.86 -0.59 16.34
CA ARG A 257 -0.75 -1.54 16.25
C ARG A 257 0.54 -0.89 16.72
N GLN A 258 1.21 -1.48 17.69
CA GLN A 258 2.52 -1.06 18.16
C GLN A 258 3.42 -2.26 18.45
N ALA A 259 4.61 -2.27 17.86
CA ALA A 259 5.56 -3.36 17.82
C ALA A 259 4.92 -4.71 17.43
N GLY A 260 4.02 -4.68 16.46
CA GLY A 260 3.25 -5.84 16.00
C GLY A 260 2.11 -6.29 16.92
N ARG A 261 1.88 -5.64 18.07
CA ARG A 261 0.79 -5.95 19.01
C ARG A 261 -0.39 -5.01 18.81
N LEU A 262 -1.61 -5.50 19.01
CA LEU A 262 -2.81 -4.67 19.01
C LEU A 262 -3.15 -4.18 20.42
N TRP A 263 -3.30 -2.87 20.55
CA TRP A 263 -3.76 -2.19 21.75
C TRP A 263 -5.10 -1.53 21.47
N HIS A 264 -5.92 -1.29 22.49
CA HIS A 264 -7.12 -0.49 22.33
C HIS A 264 -7.41 0.42 23.52
N CYS A 265 -8.11 1.50 23.25
CA CYS A 265 -8.76 2.37 24.22
C CYS A 265 -10.13 2.83 23.69
N THR A 266 -10.86 3.58 24.50
CA THR A 266 -12.11 4.23 24.09
C THR A 266 -12.02 5.76 24.24
N GLN A 267 -12.87 6.46 23.48
CA GLN A 267 -13.13 7.90 23.63
C GLN A 267 -14.61 8.18 23.37
N ASP A 268 -15.14 9.30 23.85
CA ASP A 268 -16.58 9.64 23.85
C ASP A 268 -17.06 10.44 22.62
N HIS A 269 -16.18 10.65 21.65
CA HIS A 269 -16.43 11.41 20.42
C HIS A 269 -15.82 10.72 19.21
N THR A 270 -16.27 11.10 18.00
CA THR A 270 -15.65 10.63 16.75
C THR A 270 -14.22 11.13 16.59
N PRO A 271 -13.25 10.29 16.18
CA PRO A 271 -11.89 10.75 15.85
C PRO A 271 -11.84 11.49 14.50
N PHE A 272 -12.92 11.45 13.71
CA PHE A 272 -13.04 12.11 12.41
C PHE A 272 -13.56 13.55 12.54
N ASP A 273 -13.03 14.27 13.52
CA ASP A 273 -13.50 15.58 13.93
C ASP A 273 -12.57 16.73 13.50
N VAL A 274 -11.75 16.49 12.48
CA VAL A 274 -10.88 17.48 11.84
C VAL A 274 -11.69 18.32 10.86
N ALA A 275 -11.94 19.57 11.20
CA ALA A 275 -12.70 20.52 10.37
C ALA A 275 -11.86 21.12 9.24
N ALA A 276 -10.54 21.21 9.43
CA ALA A 276 -9.58 21.62 8.40
C ALA A 276 -8.19 21.08 8.71
N TRP A 277 -7.36 20.96 7.68
CA TRP A 277 -5.95 20.60 7.82
C TRP A 277 -5.11 21.22 6.72
N HIS A 278 -3.82 21.39 6.98
CA HIS A 278 -2.83 21.73 5.95
C HIS A 278 -1.44 21.17 6.27
N GLY A 279 -0.69 20.77 5.25
CA GLY A 279 0.63 20.16 5.42
C GLY A 279 1.09 19.30 4.25
N THR A 280 2.07 18.45 4.54
CA THR A 280 2.74 17.51 3.62
C THR A 280 2.65 16.06 4.07
N PHE A 281 2.06 15.78 5.25
CA PHE A 281 1.92 14.43 5.80
C PHE A 281 0.46 13.99 5.76
N TYR A 282 0.05 13.34 4.68
CA TYR A 282 -1.34 12.99 4.42
C TYR A 282 -1.46 11.63 3.71
N PRO A 283 -2.62 10.96 3.82
CA PRO A 283 -2.94 9.81 3.00
C PRO A 283 -3.04 10.18 1.52
N TYR A 284 -2.75 9.23 0.63
CA TYR A 284 -2.91 9.41 -0.81
C TYR A 284 -3.22 8.09 -1.51
N LYS A 285 -3.81 8.17 -2.70
CA LYS A 285 -4.08 7.04 -3.59
C LYS A 285 -3.57 7.31 -5.01
N TYR A 286 -3.41 6.25 -5.80
CA TYR A 286 -2.91 6.33 -7.17
C TYR A 286 -3.50 5.20 -8.04
N ASP A 287 -3.98 5.55 -9.25
CA ASP A 287 -4.47 4.60 -10.27
C ASP A 287 -3.30 4.07 -11.11
N LEU A 288 -3.04 2.76 -11.01
CA LEU A 288 -1.91 2.11 -11.67
C LEU A 288 -2.01 2.15 -13.20
N ALA A 289 -3.21 2.33 -13.78
CA ALA A 289 -3.33 2.51 -15.22
C ALA A 289 -2.69 3.82 -15.72
N ARG A 290 -2.47 4.80 -14.83
CA ARG A 290 -1.86 6.09 -15.19
C ARG A 290 -0.33 6.04 -15.23
N PHE A 291 0.28 4.90 -14.87
CA PHE A 291 1.73 4.73 -14.91
C PHE A 291 2.25 4.90 -16.33
N CYS A 292 3.17 5.83 -16.52
CA CYS A 292 3.84 6.08 -17.78
C CYS A 292 4.92 5.01 -17.97
N VAL A 293 4.50 3.88 -18.53
CA VAL A 293 5.35 2.72 -18.80
C VAL A 293 6.47 3.10 -19.77
N LEU A 294 7.70 2.88 -19.35
CA LEU A 294 8.88 2.95 -20.21
C LEU A 294 9.34 1.53 -20.56
N GLY A 295 10.09 1.41 -21.64
CA GLY A 295 10.67 0.15 -22.07
C GLY A 295 11.65 0.37 -23.22
N ASN A 296 12.34 -0.71 -23.59
CA ASN A 296 13.29 -0.66 -24.69
C ASN A 296 12.53 -0.62 -26.01
N VAL A 297 12.90 0.32 -26.88
CA VAL A 297 12.28 0.54 -28.19
C VAL A 297 13.08 -0.08 -29.35
N LEU A 298 14.15 -0.83 -29.05
CA LEU A 298 14.96 -1.47 -30.08
C LEU A 298 15.35 -2.91 -29.71
N PHE A 299 16.15 -3.13 -28.66
CA PHE A 299 16.60 -4.47 -28.26
C PHE A 299 16.80 -4.55 -26.73
N ASP A 300 17.06 -5.77 -26.23
CA ASP A 300 17.23 -6.16 -24.82
C ASP A 300 15.97 -5.96 -23.94
N GLU A 301 15.96 -6.61 -22.77
CA GLU A 301 15.01 -6.34 -21.68
C GLU A 301 15.73 -5.49 -20.63
N HIS A 302 15.08 -4.42 -20.16
CA HIS A 302 15.63 -3.52 -19.15
C HIS A 302 15.44 -4.07 -17.74
N ASP A 303 16.22 -3.56 -16.78
CA ASP A 303 16.07 -3.90 -15.38
C ASP A 303 14.68 -3.50 -14.85
N PRO A 304 14.04 -4.32 -13.98
CA PRO A 304 12.68 -4.07 -13.50
C PRO A 304 12.53 -2.82 -12.63
N SER A 305 13.64 -2.20 -12.20
CA SER A 305 13.63 -0.90 -11.51
C SER A 305 13.10 0.24 -12.38
N LEU A 306 13.08 0.08 -13.71
CA LEU A 306 12.40 1.01 -14.62
C LEU A 306 10.88 1.06 -14.37
N TYR A 307 10.33 0.11 -13.60
CA TYR A 307 8.92 0.04 -13.25
C TYR A 307 8.58 0.53 -11.85
N THR A 308 9.54 1.13 -11.12
CA THR A 308 9.30 1.63 -9.76
C THR A 308 8.25 2.74 -9.75
N VAL A 309 7.20 2.56 -8.93
CA VAL A 309 6.14 3.54 -8.67
C VAL A 309 6.49 4.36 -7.44
N LEU A 310 6.84 3.68 -6.35
CA LEU A 310 7.24 4.28 -5.07
C LEU A 310 8.48 3.57 -4.53
N THR A 311 9.37 4.32 -3.90
CA THR A 311 10.57 3.81 -3.24
C THR A 311 10.63 4.31 -1.80
N ALA A 312 11.15 3.48 -0.90
CA ALA A 312 11.48 3.85 0.47
C ALA A 312 13.01 3.73 0.66
N PRO A 313 13.76 4.84 0.73
CA PRO A 313 15.22 4.80 0.75
C PRO A 313 15.77 4.14 2.01
N SER A 314 16.84 3.37 1.85
CA SER A 314 17.62 2.90 2.99
C SER A 314 18.46 4.02 3.58
N HIS A 315 18.50 4.10 4.92
CA HIS A 315 19.43 4.98 5.61
C HIS A 315 20.86 4.42 5.65
N ARG A 316 21.09 3.18 5.19
CA ARG A 316 22.39 2.51 5.28
C ARG A 316 23.32 2.91 4.14
N GLU A 317 22.81 2.95 2.92
CA GLU A 317 23.62 3.14 1.72
C GLU A 317 22.84 3.91 0.65
N PRO A 318 23.40 4.99 0.09
CA PRO A 318 22.81 5.68 -1.05
C PRO A 318 22.61 4.74 -2.25
N GLY A 319 21.44 4.82 -2.89
CA GLY A 319 21.11 3.97 -4.04
C GLY A 319 20.44 2.63 -3.67
N THR A 320 20.34 2.32 -2.37
CA THR A 320 19.63 1.13 -1.87
C THR A 320 18.29 1.55 -1.24
N ALA A 321 17.23 0.78 -1.50
CA ALA A 321 15.91 0.98 -0.91
C ALA A 321 15.62 -0.05 0.19
N VAL A 322 14.97 0.36 1.28
CA VAL A 322 14.30 -0.57 2.20
C VAL A 322 13.31 -1.42 1.41
N VAL A 323 12.53 -0.73 0.56
CA VAL A 323 11.65 -1.37 -0.42
C VAL A 323 11.42 -0.49 -1.63
N ASP A 324 11.42 -1.10 -2.81
CA ASP A 324 10.84 -0.56 -4.03
C ASP A 324 9.52 -1.25 -4.34
N PHE A 325 8.46 -0.46 -4.54
CA PHE A 325 7.18 -0.91 -5.07
C PHE A 325 7.14 -0.63 -6.57
N ALA A 326 7.25 -1.68 -7.38
CA ALA A 326 7.24 -1.63 -8.83
C ALA A 326 6.04 -2.39 -9.41
N ILE A 327 5.63 -2.06 -10.63
CA ILE A 327 4.53 -2.74 -11.34
C ILE A 327 4.92 -3.19 -12.74
N ILE A 328 4.45 -4.36 -13.18
CA ILE A 328 4.61 -4.84 -14.54
C ILE A 328 3.21 -4.81 -15.20
N PRO A 329 2.80 -3.66 -15.76
CA PRO A 329 1.47 -3.50 -16.35
C PRO A 329 1.42 -3.96 -17.81
N ALA A 330 0.23 -3.87 -18.40
CA ALA A 330 0.01 -3.99 -19.83
C ALA A 330 0.87 -3.00 -20.63
N ARG A 331 1.70 -3.50 -21.55
CA ARG A 331 2.68 -2.68 -22.27
C ARG A 331 2.97 -3.20 -23.66
N TRP A 332 3.52 -2.36 -24.51
CA TRP A 332 4.05 -2.80 -25.80
C TRP A 332 5.42 -3.44 -25.60
N GLN A 333 5.61 -4.63 -26.16
CA GLN A 333 6.91 -5.24 -26.39
C GLN A 333 7.23 -5.16 -27.87
N VAL A 334 8.37 -4.55 -28.19
CA VAL A 334 8.80 -4.25 -29.55
C VAL A 334 10.26 -4.60 -29.79
N ALA A 335 10.96 -5.10 -28.78
CA ALA A 335 12.38 -5.41 -28.86
C ALA A 335 12.66 -6.48 -29.93
N GLU A 336 13.53 -6.16 -30.87
CA GLU A 336 14.00 -7.02 -31.95
C GLU A 336 15.09 -7.96 -31.44
N ASP A 337 15.15 -9.18 -32.00
CA ASP A 337 16.15 -10.22 -31.66
C ASP A 337 16.38 -10.41 -30.14
N THR A 338 15.30 -10.31 -29.35
CA THR A 338 15.35 -10.24 -27.89
C THR A 338 14.46 -11.30 -27.26
N PHE A 339 14.96 -11.96 -26.21
CA PHE A 339 14.17 -12.83 -25.35
C PHE A 339 13.29 -11.97 -24.41
N TRP A 340 12.03 -11.77 -24.78
CA TRP A 340 11.10 -10.90 -24.04
C TRP A 340 10.75 -11.31 -22.61
N PRO A 341 10.75 -12.59 -22.20
CA PRO A 341 10.56 -12.92 -20.79
C PRO A 341 11.71 -12.40 -19.92
N PRO A 342 11.48 -12.15 -18.62
CA PRO A 342 12.55 -11.77 -17.71
C PRO A 342 13.74 -12.74 -17.78
N TYR A 343 14.95 -12.17 -17.80
CA TYR A 343 16.19 -12.94 -17.85
C TYR A 343 16.35 -13.83 -16.61
N TYR A 344 17.13 -14.90 -16.74
CA TYR A 344 17.54 -15.70 -15.59
C TYR A 344 18.35 -14.82 -14.62
N HIS A 345 17.97 -14.86 -13.35
CA HIS A 345 18.39 -13.84 -12.41
C HIS A 345 18.72 -14.40 -11.02
N ARG A 346 19.69 -13.72 -10.39
CA ARG A 346 20.13 -13.89 -9.01
C ARG A 346 20.41 -12.50 -8.48
N ASN A 347 19.65 -12.10 -7.46
CA ASN A 347 19.63 -10.72 -6.98
C ASN A 347 20.16 -10.64 -5.54
N THR A 348 20.82 -9.54 -5.16
CA THR A 348 21.12 -9.31 -3.73
C THR A 348 19.88 -8.95 -2.92
N MET A 349 18.86 -8.39 -3.59
CA MET A 349 17.59 -8.02 -2.98
C MET A 349 16.68 -9.25 -2.81
N SER A 350 15.64 -9.11 -1.98
CA SER A 350 14.54 -10.09 -1.93
C SER A 350 13.37 -9.58 -2.75
N GLU A 351 12.80 -10.44 -3.58
CA GLU A 351 11.71 -10.11 -4.51
C GLU A 351 10.41 -10.79 -4.05
N PHE A 352 9.51 -10.04 -3.41
CA PHE A 352 8.14 -10.48 -3.15
C PHE A 352 7.21 -9.92 -4.22
N TYR A 353 6.45 -10.76 -4.90
CA TYR A 353 5.60 -10.32 -6.01
C TYR A 353 4.23 -10.99 -5.98
N GLY A 354 3.23 -10.34 -6.56
CA GLY A 354 1.87 -10.86 -6.64
C GLY A 354 1.07 -10.21 -7.76
N PRO A 355 -0.15 -10.68 -8.05
CA PRO A 355 -1.03 -10.05 -9.02
C PRO A 355 -1.86 -8.94 -8.36
N ILE A 356 -2.24 -7.97 -9.19
CA ILE A 356 -3.32 -7.02 -8.95
C ILE A 356 -4.29 -7.22 -10.10
N ILE A 357 -5.56 -7.50 -9.80
CA ILE A 357 -6.56 -7.66 -10.85
C ILE A 357 -6.93 -6.28 -11.36
N ASN A 358 -6.69 -6.05 -12.65
CA ASN A 358 -7.05 -4.80 -13.33
C ASN A 358 -8.32 -4.94 -14.19
N ALA A 359 -8.78 -6.16 -14.45
CA ALA A 359 -10.08 -6.41 -15.08
C ALA A 359 -11.22 -5.89 -14.20
N GLN A 360 -12.05 -5.00 -14.74
CA GLN A 360 -13.16 -4.39 -14.02
C GLN A 360 -14.49 -5.12 -14.22
N ASP A 361 -14.58 -6.00 -15.22
CA ASP A 361 -15.75 -6.84 -15.44
C ASP A 361 -15.91 -7.86 -14.30
N GLN A 362 -17.01 -7.77 -13.55
CA GLN A 362 -17.30 -8.71 -12.48
C GLN A 362 -17.38 -10.16 -12.97
N SER A 363 -17.78 -10.40 -14.24
CA SER A 363 -17.83 -11.74 -14.83
C SER A 363 -16.46 -12.33 -15.13
N HIS A 364 -15.39 -11.52 -15.10
CA HIS A 364 -14.03 -11.97 -15.36
C HIS A 364 -13.62 -13.08 -14.37
N PRO A 365 -12.97 -14.18 -14.81
CA PRO A 365 -12.66 -15.31 -13.95
C PRO A 365 -11.87 -14.96 -12.67
N PHE A 366 -11.05 -13.90 -12.72
CA PHE A 366 -10.28 -13.45 -11.56
C PHE A 366 -11.10 -12.69 -10.51
N ASN A 367 -12.23 -12.10 -10.91
CA ASN A 367 -13.18 -11.44 -10.02
C ASN A 367 -14.19 -12.42 -9.41
N GLN A 368 -14.19 -13.68 -9.85
CA GLN A 368 -15.09 -14.71 -9.37
C GLN A 368 -14.48 -15.50 -8.20
N GLY A 369 -15.30 -15.77 -7.19
CA GLY A 369 -14.92 -16.54 -6.00
C GLY A 369 -14.20 -15.74 -4.91
N GLU A 370 -14.21 -16.32 -3.70
CA GLU A 370 -13.72 -15.65 -2.48
C GLU A 370 -12.20 -15.78 -2.30
N GLY A 371 -11.59 -16.81 -2.87
CA GLY A 371 -10.17 -17.10 -2.72
C GLY A 371 -9.25 -16.22 -3.58
N PHE A 372 -8.01 -16.03 -3.12
CA PHE A 372 -6.93 -15.44 -3.92
C PHE A 372 -6.55 -16.38 -5.09
N LYS A 373 -7.17 -16.15 -6.26
CA LYS A 373 -6.88 -16.82 -7.53
C LYS A 373 -6.60 -15.75 -8.60
N PRO A 374 -5.77 -16.03 -9.63
CA PRO A 374 -5.19 -17.34 -10.01
C PRO A 374 -3.91 -17.74 -9.24
N PHE A 375 -3.25 -16.81 -8.55
CA PHE A 375 -2.15 -17.05 -7.61
C PHE A 375 -2.10 -15.90 -6.59
N VAL A 376 -1.50 -16.11 -5.41
CA VAL A 376 -1.43 -15.07 -4.37
C VAL A 376 -0.12 -14.31 -4.47
N ALA A 377 0.99 -14.98 -4.22
CA ALA A 377 2.29 -14.32 -4.23
C ALA A 377 3.43 -15.31 -4.51
N GLY A 378 4.59 -14.78 -4.85
CA GLY A 378 5.85 -15.48 -4.84
C GLY A 378 6.91 -14.69 -4.07
N LEU A 379 7.93 -15.39 -3.60
CA LEU A 379 9.10 -14.82 -2.95
C LEU A 379 10.36 -15.50 -3.46
N ASN A 380 11.23 -14.73 -4.09
CA ASN A 380 12.62 -15.12 -4.32
C ASN A 380 13.47 -14.40 -3.26
N GLY A 381 14.08 -15.16 -2.35
CA GLY A 381 15.00 -14.60 -1.38
C GLY A 381 16.32 -14.16 -2.02
N PRO A 382 17.22 -13.52 -1.23
CA PRO A 382 18.51 -13.07 -1.74
C PRO A 382 19.31 -14.21 -2.36
N MET A 383 19.81 -13.95 -3.56
CA MET A 383 20.60 -14.83 -4.41
C MET A 383 19.90 -16.15 -4.82
N THR A 384 18.62 -16.33 -4.47
CA THR A 384 17.82 -17.45 -4.95
C THR A 384 17.64 -17.33 -6.46
N THR A 385 18.09 -18.34 -7.19
CA THR A 385 18.03 -18.34 -8.66
C THR A 385 16.59 -18.48 -9.14
N HIS A 386 16.18 -17.61 -10.06
CA HIS A 386 14.86 -17.62 -10.66
C HIS A 386 14.92 -17.21 -12.14
N GLY A 387 13.82 -17.41 -12.87
CA GLY A 387 13.73 -17.13 -14.30
C GLY A 387 12.63 -17.95 -14.98
N ALA A 388 12.66 -17.97 -16.31
CA ALA A 388 11.76 -18.76 -17.14
C ALA A 388 11.92 -20.28 -16.91
N THR A 389 10.83 -21.05 -17.02
CA THR A 389 10.94 -22.52 -17.09
C THR A 389 11.53 -22.95 -18.44
N GLU A 390 11.93 -24.21 -18.60
CA GLU A 390 12.39 -24.73 -19.91
C GLU A 390 11.30 -24.59 -20.98
N GLU A 391 10.03 -24.84 -20.62
CA GLU A 391 8.89 -24.70 -21.52
C GLU A 391 8.70 -23.24 -21.95
N ASP A 392 8.77 -22.29 -21.00
CA ASP A 392 8.70 -20.86 -21.30
C ASP A 392 9.86 -20.41 -22.19
N PHE A 393 11.08 -20.91 -21.91
CA PHE A 393 12.28 -20.63 -22.71
C PHE A 393 12.12 -21.15 -24.14
N GLU A 394 11.73 -22.41 -24.31
CA GLU A 394 11.52 -23.00 -25.64
C GLU A 394 10.45 -22.26 -26.44
N LYS A 395 9.36 -21.85 -25.77
CA LYS A 395 8.28 -21.09 -26.41
C LYS A 395 8.75 -19.72 -26.85
N ALA A 396 9.42 -18.97 -25.98
CA ALA A 396 9.86 -17.60 -26.27
C ALA A 396 11.03 -17.56 -27.28
N SER A 397 11.97 -18.50 -27.20
CA SER A 397 13.12 -18.57 -28.13
C SER A 397 12.74 -18.93 -29.57
N LYS A 398 11.56 -19.52 -29.79
CA LYS A 398 11.03 -19.88 -31.12
C LYS A 398 9.93 -18.91 -31.59
N ALA A 399 9.54 -17.94 -30.76
CA ALA A 399 8.48 -17.01 -31.08
C ALA A 399 8.90 -16.08 -32.23
N LYS A 400 7.97 -15.78 -33.14
CA LYS A 400 8.15 -14.69 -34.09
C LYS A 400 7.95 -13.37 -33.34
N LEU A 401 8.95 -12.49 -33.38
CA LEU A 401 8.90 -11.18 -32.74
C LEU A 401 8.28 -10.17 -33.70
N ASP A 402 7.00 -9.86 -33.49
CA ASP A 402 6.30 -8.72 -34.09
C ASP A 402 5.82 -7.81 -32.93
N PRO A 403 5.74 -6.47 -33.10
CA PRO A 403 5.22 -5.57 -32.07
C PRO A 403 3.90 -6.05 -31.48
N ALA A 404 3.87 -6.30 -30.17
CA ALA A 404 2.70 -6.86 -29.50
C ALA A 404 2.48 -6.21 -28.13
N LYS A 405 1.21 -6.05 -27.76
CA LYS A 405 0.85 -5.65 -26.40
C LYS A 405 0.80 -6.90 -25.51
N THR A 406 1.56 -6.89 -24.42
CA THR A 406 1.64 -7.98 -23.44
C THR A 406 0.94 -7.61 -22.14
N MET A 407 0.79 -8.59 -21.22
CA MET A 407 0.13 -8.41 -19.93
C MET A 407 -1.32 -7.90 -20.05
N THR A 408 -2.07 -8.44 -21.03
CA THR A 408 -3.45 -8.02 -21.35
C THR A 408 -4.53 -8.89 -20.70
N ASP A 409 -4.15 -9.87 -19.89
CA ASP A 409 -5.06 -10.91 -19.36
C ASP A 409 -5.85 -10.46 -18.12
N GLY A 410 -5.98 -9.15 -17.89
CA GLY A 410 -6.74 -8.62 -16.76
C GLY A 410 -5.96 -8.55 -15.44
N ILE A 411 -4.64 -8.68 -15.47
CA ILE A 411 -3.76 -8.53 -14.29
C ILE A 411 -2.57 -7.61 -14.57
N THR A 412 -2.12 -6.95 -13.50
CA THR A 412 -0.83 -6.27 -13.37
C THR A 412 -0.03 -7.04 -12.32
N LEU A 413 1.26 -7.31 -12.54
CA LEU A 413 2.10 -7.83 -11.43
C LEU A 413 2.63 -6.65 -10.63
N PHE A 414 2.76 -6.79 -9.32
CA PHE A 414 3.58 -5.90 -8.52
C PHE A 414 4.79 -6.65 -7.97
N LEU A 415 5.81 -5.87 -7.62
CA LEU A 415 7.02 -6.30 -6.95
C LEU A 415 7.24 -5.39 -5.74
N LEU A 416 7.49 -6.00 -4.58
CA LEU A 416 8.10 -5.41 -3.40
C LEU A 416 9.53 -5.97 -3.33
N GLU A 417 10.48 -5.21 -3.84
CA GLU A 417 11.90 -5.57 -3.79
C GLU A 417 12.53 -4.96 -2.55
N THR A 418 13.18 -5.75 -1.70
CA THR A 418 13.65 -5.31 -0.37
C THR A 418 15.14 -5.57 -0.16
N GLU A 419 15.85 -4.64 0.49
CA GLU A 419 17.29 -4.79 0.77
C GLU A 419 17.61 -5.96 1.72
N MET A 420 16.69 -6.27 2.63
CA MET A 420 16.89 -7.27 3.68
C MET A 420 16.11 -8.55 3.38
N PRO A 421 16.67 -9.73 3.69
CA PRO A 421 15.94 -10.99 3.63
C PRO A 421 14.62 -10.92 4.40
N LEU A 422 13.54 -11.41 3.77
CA LEU A 422 12.24 -11.52 4.40
C LEU A 422 12.12 -12.84 5.17
N TYR A 423 11.91 -12.75 6.48
CA TYR A 423 11.58 -13.90 7.32
C TYR A 423 10.09 -14.19 7.20
N LEU A 424 9.73 -15.46 7.01
CA LEU A 424 8.35 -15.92 6.91
C LEU A 424 7.78 -16.26 8.29
N SER A 425 6.48 -15.99 8.46
CA SER A 425 5.72 -16.52 9.59
C SER A 425 5.51 -18.02 9.45
N ASP A 426 5.24 -18.70 10.57
CA ASP A 426 5.07 -20.15 10.61
C ASP A 426 3.97 -20.61 9.63
N TRP A 427 2.81 -19.94 9.65
CA TRP A 427 1.71 -20.27 8.73
C TRP A 427 2.05 -19.99 7.27
N ALA A 428 2.80 -18.91 6.99
CA ALA A 428 3.13 -18.55 5.62
C ALA A 428 4.09 -19.57 5.01
N ALA A 429 5.08 -20.01 5.78
CA ALA A 429 5.99 -21.07 5.33
C ALA A 429 5.26 -22.40 5.09
N GLU A 430 4.30 -22.77 5.97
CA GLU A 430 3.51 -23.99 5.82
C GLU A 430 2.57 -23.95 4.59
N ALA A 431 1.97 -22.79 4.30
CA ALA A 431 1.06 -22.62 3.16
C ALA A 431 1.78 -22.49 1.80
N ALA A 432 3.11 -22.36 1.79
CA ALA A 432 3.87 -22.14 0.57
C ALA A 432 4.28 -23.45 -0.12
N VAL A 433 4.30 -23.42 -1.45
CA VAL A 433 5.04 -24.39 -2.27
C VAL A 433 6.46 -23.88 -2.42
N THR A 434 7.44 -24.70 -2.02
CA THR A 434 8.86 -24.37 -2.20
C THR A 434 9.35 -24.78 -3.57
N ASN A 435 10.21 -23.96 -4.18
CA ASN A 435 10.85 -24.21 -5.47
C ASN A 435 9.86 -24.67 -6.55
N PHE A 436 8.73 -23.97 -6.70
CA PHE A 436 7.62 -24.37 -7.57
C PHE A 436 8.01 -24.57 -9.05
N LYS A 437 9.10 -23.92 -9.52
CA LYS A 437 9.66 -24.08 -10.87
C LYS A 437 10.69 -25.22 -10.98
N ALA A 438 11.11 -25.83 -9.87
CA ALA A 438 12.04 -26.95 -9.89
C ALA A 438 11.33 -28.20 -10.41
N LYS A 439 11.53 -28.46 -11.71
CA LYS A 439 11.18 -29.68 -12.47
C LYS A 439 10.00 -30.48 -11.88
N SER A 440 8.83 -30.26 -12.49
CA SER A 440 7.91 -31.36 -12.75
C SER A 440 8.72 -32.60 -13.15
N LYS A 441 8.57 -33.65 -12.35
CA LYS A 441 9.14 -35.01 -12.50
C LYS A 441 9.98 -35.19 -13.78
N ARG A 442 11.32 -35.18 -13.68
CA ARG A 442 12.11 -35.88 -14.71
C ARG A 442 11.60 -37.33 -14.68
N PRO A 443 11.01 -37.87 -15.76
CA PRO A 443 10.95 -39.32 -15.85
C PRO A 443 12.41 -39.76 -15.85
N SER A 444 12.76 -40.66 -14.94
CA SER A 444 13.98 -41.44 -15.06
C SER A 444 13.94 -42.10 -16.44
N LYS A 445 14.69 -41.55 -17.41
CA LYS A 445 15.03 -42.32 -18.60
C LYS A 445 15.88 -43.48 -18.11
N ILE A 446 15.33 -44.68 -18.27
CA ILE A 446 16.01 -45.97 -18.25
C ILE A 446 17.08 -45.95 -19.34
#